data_AF-A0A1M7CT10-F1
#
_entry.id   AF-A0A1M7CT10-F1
#
_cell.length_a   1.000
_cell.length_b   1.000
_cell.length_c   1.000
_cell.angle_alpha   90.00
_cell.angle_beta   90.00
_cell.angle_gamma   90.00
#
_symmetry.space_group_name_H-M   'P 1'
#
loop_
_entity.id
_entity.type
_entity.pdbx_description
1 polymer ?
#
loop_
_entity_poly.entity_id
_entity_poly.type
_entity_poly.pdbx_seq_one_letter_code
_entity_poly.pdbx_strand_id
1 'polypeptide(L)'
;MTSVRILQQGTIHCFPAGLKDSDGNLVNVEVSAVAYDGKSLMLASDKPIPGEGRSAVFKLPLDSSGPDDTRLEYLTQAKIKQAVKYEDFALTTNGRYMIATTGFDRIDDHTHDLNDYNHLLVWPVGEPEQVQVVDPDPRDGVEGSLELRRKMTAAVGDPYYKIEGLAAIPSDKGDGLLLFGIREQGRAHDDFTYQRRVIGAHFIVNDSHNLEFIDALHDVYSFDPCDHEGVRYECALSSIEYDPYHGQIYLLTSFETEIDGEEVIGGYLWVMSLEDFHAGKEPTLVTLEDGTPLEFEHKAEGLAVLDRERLFVAYDNDRNHQLGSVDDRDERHSCEALYTILGLA
;
A
#
# COMPACT_ATOMS: atom_id res chain seq x y z
N MET A 1 6.26 18.99 -6.59
CA MET A 1 5.31 19.53 -7.59
C MET A 1 3.92 19.35 -7.02
N THR A 2 3.05 20.36 -7.07
CA THR A 2 1.80 20.36 -6.30
C THR A 2 0.54 20.32 -7.16
N SER A 3 0.67 20.31 -8.49
CA SER A 3 -0.44 20.25 -9.43
C SER A 3 -0.33 19.00 -10.31
N VAL A 4 -1.47 18.41 -10.64
CA VAL A 4 -1.56 17.24 -11.54
C VAL A 4 -2.72 17.38 -12.52
N ARG A 5 -2.75 16.48 -13.51
CA ARG A 5 -3.93 16.19 -14.33
C ARG A 5 -4.14 14.68 -14.43
N ILE A 6 -5.39 14.26 -14.63
CA ILE A 6 -5.70 12.87 -14.95
C ILE A 6 -5.33 12.61 -16.41
N LEU A 7 -4.38 11.69 -16.65
CA LEU A 7 -3.98 11.27 -17.99
C LEU A 7 -4.84 10.12 -18.51
N GLN A 8 -5.18 9.19 -17.61
CA GLN A 8 -5.91 7.98 -17.93
C GLN A 8 -6.61 7.43 -16.69
N GLN A 9 -7.77 6.82 -16.89
CA GLN A 9 -8.46 5.99 -15.91
C GLN A 9 -8.91 4.71 -16.60
N GLY A 10 -9.13 3.65 -15.83
CA GLY A 10 -9.69 2.42 -16.38
C GLY A 10 -9.80 1.30 -15.36
N THR A 11 -9.99 0.09 -15.88
CA THR A 11 -10.10 -1.15 -15.12
C THR A 11 -9.01 -2.15 -15.52
N ILE A 12 -8.64 -3.04 -14.59
CA ILE A 12 -7.68 -4.14 -14.77
C ILE A 12 -8.40 -5.44 -14.44
N HIS A 13 -8.43 -6.41 -15.34
CA HIS A 13 -8.95 -7.75 -15.06
C HIS A 13 -7.91 -8.57 -14.28
N CYS A 14 -8.09 -8.66 -12.97
CA CYS A 14 -7.13 -9.31 -12.07
C CYS A 14 -7.25 -10.84 -12.05
N PHE A 15 -8.40 -11.40 -12.47
CA PHE A 15 -8.62 -12.83 -12.64
C PHE A 15 -9.85 -13.11 -13.52
N PRO A 16 -10.06 -14.36 -13.98
CA PRO A 16 -11.25 -14.72 -14.76
C PRO A 16 -12.56 -14.44 -14.01
N ALA A 17 -13.52 -13.82 -14.70
CA ALA A 17 -14.83 -13.53 -14.17
C ALA A 17 -15.55 -14.80 -13.65
N GLY A 18 -16.33 -14.64 -12.59
CA GLY A 18 -17.09 -15.74 -11.98
C GLY A 18 -16.29 -16.66 -11.07
N LEU A 19 -15.03 -16.31 -10.76
CA LEU A 19 -14.25 -16.99 -9.72
C LEU A 19 -14.98 -16.94 -8.38
N LYS A 20 -15.01 -18.08 -7.70
CA LYS A 20 -15.59 -18.22 -6.37
C LYS A 20 -14.58 -18.72 -5.34
N ASP A 21 -14.79 -18.31 -4.09
CA ASP A 21 -14.06 -18.80 -2.93
C ASP A 21 -14.54 -20.20 -2.50
N SER A 22 -13.99 -20.72 -1.40
CA SER A 22 -14.39 -22.02 -0.82
C SER A 22 -15.83 -22.06 -0.32
N ASP A 23 -16.41 -20.90 0.00
CA ASP A 23 -17.78 -20.76 0.50
C ASP A 23 -18.79 -20.54 -0.64
N GLY A 24 -18.32 -20.41 -1.88
CA GLY A 24 -19.12 -20.24 -3.07
C GLY A 24 -19.51 -18.80 -3.38
N ASN A 25 -18.95 -17.83 -2.65
CA ASN A 25 -19.12 -16.40 -2.91
C ASN A 25 -18.20 -15.97 -4.06
N LEU A 26 -18.58 -14.91 -4.76
CA LEU A 26 -17.69 -14.33 -5.77
C LEU A 26 -16.45 -13.75 -5.09
N VAL A 27 -15.29 -14.01 -5.67
CA VAL A 27 -14.05 -13.37 -5.23
C VAL A 27 -14.06 -11.94 -5.74
N ASN A 28 -13.84 -11.02 -4.82
CA ASN A 28 -13.68 -9.61 -5.09
C ASN A 28 -12.20 -9.24 -5.03
N VAL A 29 -11.73 -8.51 -6.03
CA VAL A 29 -10.42 -7.89 -5.99
C VAL A 29 -10.53 -6.53 -5.31
N GLU A 30 -9.63 -6.34 -4.35
CA GLU A 30 -9.51 -5.21 -3.44
C GLU A 30 -8.02 -4.84 -3.45
N VAL A 31 -7.59 -4.00 -4.41
CA VAL A 31 -6.16 -3.72 -4.67
C VAL A 31 -5.69 -2.58 -3.79
N SER A 32 -4.89 -2.92 -2.79
CA SER A 32 -4.36 -2.02 -1.77
C SER A 32 -2.89 -1.65 -2.01
N ALA A 33 -2.09 -2.56 -2.58
CA ALA A 33 -0.65 -2.34 -2.77
C ALA A 33 -0.27 -2.23 -4.25
N VAL A 34 0.62 -1.28 -4.57
CA VAL A 34 1.22 -1.17 -5.92
C VAL A 34 2.66 -0.68 -5.86
N ALA A 35 3.51 -1.18 -6.76
CA ALA A 35 4.84 -0.64 -7.01
C ALA A 35 5.22 -0.80 -8.48
N TYR A 36 6.07 0.08 -9.00
CA TYR A 36 6.54 0.03 -10.38
C TYR A 36 8.05 -0.20 -10.46
N ASP A 37 8.48 -1.32 -11.04
CA ASP A 37 9.89 -1.70 -11.12
C ASP A 37 10.65 -1.13 -12.35
N GLY A 38 10.03 -0.20 -13.07
CA GLY A 38 10.52 0.34 -14.33
C GLY A 38 10.13 -0.48 -15.57
N LYS A 39 9.44 -1.60 -15.40
CA LYS A 39 8.92 -2.45 -16.50
C LYS A 39 7.48 -2.89 -16.28
N SER A 40 7.16 -3.29 -15.06
CA SER A 40 5.88 -3.88 -14.68
C SER A 40 5.34 -3.23 -13.41
N LEU A 41 4.03 -3.11 -13.36
CA LEU A 41 3.31 -2.85 -12.13
C LEU A 41 3.23 -4.16 -11.36
N MET A 42 3.68 -4.15 -10.11
CA MET A 42 3.37 -5.15 -9.10
C MET A 42 2.14 -4.67 -8.35
N LEU A 43 1.11 -5.50 -8.23
CA LEU A 43 -0.12 -5.18 -7.50
C LEU A 43 -0.43 -6.32 -6.52
N ALA A 44 -1.04 -5.99 -5.38
CA ALA A 44 -1.60 -6.99 -4.49
C ALA A 44 -3.02 -6.64 -4.08
N SER A 45 -3.84 -7.69 -3.96
CA SER A 45 -5.12 -7.59 -3.29
C SER A 45 -4.99 -7.85 -1.79
N ASP A 46 -5.76 -7.13 -0.98
CA ASP A 46 -5.89 -7.42 0.45
C ASP A 46 -6.59 -8.78 0.68
N LYS A 47 -7.42 -9.24 -0.28
CA LYS A 47 -8.12 -10.52 -0.28
C LYS A 47 -7.36 -11.62 -1.03
N PRO A 48 -7.41 -12.87 -0.53
CA PRO A 48 -6.85 -14.01 -1.26
C PRO A 48 -7.54 -14.26 -2.61
N ILE A 49 -6.75 -14.54 -3.64
CA ILE A 49 -7.24 -15.01 -4.94
C ILE A 49 -7.05 -16.53 -5.01
N PRO A 50 -8.11 -17.34 -4.86
CA PRO A 50 -7.99 -18.79 -4.65
C PRO A 50 -7.52 -19.53 -5.90
N GLY A 51 -6.73 -20.59 -5.72
CA GLY A 51 -6.29 -21.50 -6.80
C GLY A 51 -4.79 -21.77 -6.77
N GLU A 52 -4.36 -22.92 -7.28
CA GLU A 52 -2.95 -23.32 -7.23
C GLU A 52 -2.05 -22.34 -8.01
N GLY A 53 -2.44 -21.98 -9.24
CA GLY A 53 -1.72 -21.05 -10.10
C GLY A 53 -2.07 -19.57 -9.91
N ARG A 54 -2.73 -19.21 -8.81
CA ARG A 54 -3.14 -17.82 -8.50
C ARG A 54 -2.59 -17.38 -7.15
N SER A 55 -2.54 -16.07 -6.96
CA SER A 55 -2.03 -15.40 -5.77
C SER A 55 -2.69 -14.03 -5.65
N ALA A 56 -2.77 -13.51 -4.44
CA ALA A 56 -3.18 -12.13 -4.20
C ALA A 56 -2.20 -11.12 -4.83
N VAL A 57 -0.94 -11.54 -5.04
CA VAL A 57 0.10 -10.74 -5.68
C VAL A 57 0.24 -11.13 -7.15
N PHE A 58 0.19 -10.13 -8.02
CA PHE A 58 0.36 -10.30 -9.46
C PHE A 58 1.09 -9.11 -10.05
N LYS A 59 1.68 -9.31 -11.22
CA LYS A 59 2.32 -8.25 -11.99
C LYS A 59 1.82 -8.21 -13.41
N LEU A 60 1.85 -7.03 -14.00
CA LEU A 60 1.51 -6.83 -15.41
C LEU A 60 2.41 -5.75 -16.03
N PRO A 61 2.67 -5.80 -17.34
CA PRO A 61 3.37 -4.73 -18.04
C PRO A 61 2.55 -3.44 -18.05
N LEU A 62 3.25 -2.30 -18.00
CA LEU A 62 2.67 -0.99 -18.23
C LEU A 62 3.27 -0.41 -19.51
N ASP A 63 2.43 -0.06 -20.47
CA ASP A 63 2.86 0.61 -21.70
C ASP A 63 2.13 1.94 -21.92
N SER A 64 2.33 2.54 -23.09
CA SER A 64 1.72 3.85 -23.42
C SER A 64 0.19 3.83 -23.50
N SER A 65 -0.43 2.65 -23.61
CA SER A 65 -1.88 2.47 -23.57
C SER A 65 -2.42 2.17 -22.16
N GLY A 66 -1.53 2.03 -21.17
CA GLY A 66 -1.87 1.70 -19.79
C GLY A 66 -1.46 0.28 -19.39
N PRO A 67 -2.00 -0.21 -18.26
CA PRO A 67 -1.85 -1.59 -17.79
C PRO A 67 -2.29 -2.60 -18.86
N ASP A 68 -1.45 -3.60 -19.16
CA ASP A 68 -1.79 -4.72 -20.05
C ASP A 68 -2.08 -5.99 -19.25
N ASP A 69 -3.35 -6.14 -18.86
CA ASP A 69 -3.85 -7.27 -18.07
C ASP A 69 -3.86 -8.61 -18.84
N THR A 70 -3.72 -8.60 -20.17
CA THR A 70 -3.61 -9.83 -20.97
C THR A 70 -2.30 -10.59 -20.73
N ARG A 71 -1.31 -9.89 -20.16
CA ARG A 71 0.01 -10.43 -19.76
C ARG A 71 0.20 -10.49 -18.25
N LEU A 72 -0.90 -10.54 -17.49
CA LEU A 72 -0.85 -10.67 -16.04
C LEU A 72 -0.19 -12.00 -15.61
N GLU A 73 0.75 -11.91 -14.67
CA GLU A 73 1.45 -13.05 -14.07
C GLU A 73 1.26 -13.05 -12.55
N TYR A 74 0.75 -14.15 -11.98
CA TYR A 74 0.63 -14.31 -10.53
C TYR A 74 1.97 -14.74 -9.90
N LEU A 75 2.32 -14.13 -8.76
CA LEU A 75 3.48 -14.54 -7.97
C LEU A 75 3.06 -15.64 -7.00
N THR A 76 3.36 -16.88 -7.37
CA THR A 76 2.84 -18.08 -6.69
C THR A 76 3.81 -18.73 -5.71
N GLN A 77 4.91 -18.04 -5.35
CA GLN A 77 5.83 -18.50 -4.30
C GLN A 77 5.06 -18.68 -2.98
N ALA A 78 5.34 -19.77 -2.26
CA ALA A 78 4.59 -20.16 -1.05
C ALA A 78 4.43 -19.04 0.00
N LYS A 79 5.50 -18.34 0.39
CA LYS A 79 5.49 -17.23 1.35
C LYS A 79 4.65 -16.06 0.86
N ILE A 80 4.73 -15.74 -0.43
CA ILE A 80 3.92 -14.67 -1.04
C ILE A 80 2.44 -15.07 -1.02
N LYS A 81 2.11 -16.34 -1.30
CA LYS A 81 0.73 -16.84 -1.27
C LYS A 81 0.18 -16.98 0.15
N GLN A 82 1.04 -17.19 1.13
CA GLN A 82 0.66 -17.39 2.53
C GLN A 82 0.23 -16.07 3.17
N ALA A 83 0.94 -14.97 2.90
CA ALA A 83 0.57 -13.68 3.45
C ALA A 83 -0.82 -13.22 2.97
N VAL A 84 -1.59 -12.63 3.88
CA VAL A 84 -2.97 -12.15 3.67
C VAL A 84 -3.06 -10.70 4.12
N LYS A 85 -3.95 -9.92 3.47
CA LYS A 85 -4.08 -8.48 3.67
C LYS A 85 -2.79 -7.75 3.36
N TYR A 86 -2.29 -7.91 2.13
CA TYR A 86 -1.29 -6.96 1.62
C TYR A 86 -1.88 -5.56 1.73
N GLU A 87 -1.10 -4.59 2.18
CA GLU A 87 -1.57 -3.20 2.33
C GLU A 87 -0.68 -2.24 1.56
N ASP A 88 0.62 -2.52 1.40
CA ASP A 88 1.46 -1.71 0.51
C ASP A 88 2.74 -2.43 0.02
N PHE A 89 3.34 -1.88 -1.04
CA PHE A 89 4.65 -2.25 -1.57
C PHE A 89 5.61 -1.08 -1.52
N ALA A 90 6.91 -1.37 -1.40
CA ALA A 90 7.96 -0.39 -1.56
C ALA A 90 9.13 -0.98 -2.34
N LEU A 91 9.76 -0.15 -3.16
CA LEU A 91 11.11 -0.43 -3.65
C LEU A 91 12.12 0.12 -2.67
N THR A 92 13.19 -0.64 -2.43
CA THR A 92 14.40 -0.08 -1.81
C THR A 92 14.92 1.12 -2.59
N THR A 93 15.63 2.03 -1.94
CA THR A 93 16.13 3.29 -2.51
C THR A 93 17.00 3.12 -3.78
N ASN A 94 17.60 1.94 -3.95
CA ASN A 94 18.41 1.57 -5.11
C ASN A 94 17.64 0.76 -6.18
N GLY A 95 16.34 0.52 -5.97
CA GLY A 95 15.44 -0.21 -6.87
C GLY A 95 15.73 -1.70 -7.01
N ARG A 96 16.59 -2.30 -6.18
CA ARG A 96 17.03 -3.70 -6.36
C ARG A 96 16.15 -4.72 -5.64
N TYR A 97 15.42 -4.30 -4.62
CA TYR A 97 14.55 -5.16 -3.83
C TYR A 97 13.15 -4.58 -3.74
N MET A 98 12.16 -5.47 -3.82
CA MET A 98 10.77 -5.23 -3.49
C MET A 98 10.55 -5.59 -2.03
N ILE A 99 9.79 -4.77 -1.32
CA ILE A 99 9.35 -4.97 0.05
C ILE A 99 7.83 -4.95 0.04
N ALA A 100 7.20 -5.87 0.76
CA ALA A 100 5.75 -5.94 0.89
C ALA A 100 5.35 -6.02 2.35
N THR A 101 4.34 -5.25 2.74
CA THR A 101 3.76 -5.33 4.09
C THR A 101 2.32 -5.79 4.03
N THR A 102 1.92 -6.55 5.04
CA THR A 102 0.50 -6.77 5.36
C THR A 102 0.02 -5.76 6.41
N GLY A 103 -1.26 -5.85 6.81
CA GLY A 103 -1.86 -4.90 7.75
C GLY A 103 -1.45 -5.04 9.21
N PHE A 104 -0.95 -6.20 9.66
CA PHE A 104 -0.64 -6.45 11.08
C PHE A 104 -1.82 -6.17 12.04
N ASP A 105 -3.06 -6.20 11.54
CA ASP A 105 -4.28 -5.87 12.30
C ASP A 105 -4.85 -7.07 13.07
N ARG A 106 -4.30 -8.27 12.87
CA ARG A 106 -4.80 -9.50 13.49
C ARG A 106 -3.67 -10.30 14.11
N ILE A 107 -3.89 -10.80 15.32
CA ILE A 107 -2.97 -11.73 15.99
C ILE A 107 -3.77 -12.61 16.96
N ASP A 108 -3.34 -13.85 17.13
CA ASP A 108 -3.82 -14.73 18.19
C ASP A 108 -2.66 -14.93 19.18
N ASP A 109 -2.87 -14.62 20.45
CA ASP A 109 -1.82 -14.71 21.49
C ASP A 109 -1.56 -16.16 21.96
N HIS A 110 -2.34 -17.12 21.47
CA HIS A 110 -2.30 -18.53 21.86
C HIS A 110 -1.98 -19.48 20.72
N THR A 111 -2.39 -19.16 19.48
CA THR A 111 -2.18 -19.97 18.27
C THR A 111 -1.42 -19.20 17.21
N HIS A 112 -1.09 -19.88 16.10
CA HIS A 112 -0.45 -19.25 14.93
C HIS A 112 -1.45 -18.97 13.80
N ASP A 113 -2.76 -19.11 14.05
CA ASP A 113 -3.80 -19.09 13.01
C ASP A 113 -3.93 -17.73 12.31
N LEU A 114 -3.41 -16.67 12.94
CA LEU A 114 -3.46 -15.29 12.42
C LEU A 114 -2.07 -14.76 12.02
N ASN A 115 -1.03 -15.61 11.99
CA ASN A 115 0.31 -15.17 11.59
C ASN A 115 0.38 -14.70 10.13
N ASP A 116 -0.50 -15.21 9.27
CA ASP A 116 -0.61 -14.84 7.85
C ASP A 116 -0.89 -13.34 7.64
N TYR A 117 -1.48 -12.66 8.63
CA TYR A 117 -1.74 -11.21 8.63
C TYR A 117 -0.53 -10.36 9.06
N ASN A 118 0.58 -10.99 9.44
CA ASN A 118 1.76 -10.33 10.02
C ASN A 118 3.01 -10.63 9.21
N HIS A 119 3.13 -10.05 8.03
CA HIS A 119 4.25 -10.27 7.13
C HIS A 119 4.85 -8.95 6.66
N LEU A 120 6.17 -8.86 6.83
CA LEU A 120 7.03 -8.00 6.03
C LEU A 120 7.90 -8.94 5.18
N LEU A 121 7.73 -8.88 3.87
CA LEU A 121 8.43 -9.71 2.91
C LEU A 121 9.43 -8.86 2.12
N VAL A 122 10.55 -9.46 1.74
CA VAL A 122 11.55 -8.84 0.87
C VAL A 122 12.09 -9.82 -0.15
N TRP A 123 12.28 -9.39 -1.39
CA TRP A 123 12.91 -10.19 -2.45
C TRP A 123 13.62 -9.31 -3.48
N PRO A 124 14.66 -9.81 -4.18
CA PRO A 124 15.24 -9.09 -5.31
C PRO A 124 14.21 -8.89 -6.42
N VAL A 125 14.21 -7.69 -7.02
CA VAL A 125 13.29 -7.36 -8.13
C VAL A 125 13.48 -8.35 -9.29
N GLY A 126 12.37 -8.95 -9.73
CA GLY A 126 12.37 -9.97 -10.78
C GLY A 126 12.63 -11.41 -10.31
N GLU A 127 12.96 -11.61 -9.03
CA GLU A 127 13.32 -12.91 -8.45
C GLU A 127 12.43 -13.26 -7.22
N PRO A 128 11.09 -13.30 -7.38
CA PRO A 128 10.15 -13.53 -6.27
C PRO A 128 10.31 -14.92 -5.63
N GLU A 129 10.95 -15.86 -6.30
CA GLU A 129 11.30 -17.18 -5.74
C GLU A 129 12.26 -17.11 -4.53
N GLN A 130 12.98 -15.99 -4.38
CA GLN A 130 13.96 -15.76 -3.31
C GLN A 130 13.40 -15.00 -2.11
N VAL A 131 12.07 -14.81 -2.04
CA VAL A 131 11.41 -14.10 -0.96
C VAL A 131 11.78 -14.59 0.45
N GLN A 132 12.09 -13.62 1.29
CA GLN A 132 12.42 -13.78 2.70
C GLN A 132 11.33 -13.12 3.56
N VAL A 133 11.11 -13.70 4.74
CA VAL A 133 10.30 -13.09 5.79
C VAL A 133 11.26 -12.29 6.67
N VAL A 134 10.96 -11.02 6.89
CA VAL A 134 11.75 -10.12 7.72
C VAL A 134 11.38 -10.32 9.19
N ASP A 135 12.37 -10.41 10.07
CA ASP A 135 12.21 -10.63 11.51
C ASP A 135 11.17 -11.74 11.87
N PRO A 136 11.39 -12.99 11.41
CA PRO A 136 10.47 -14.09 11.69
C PRO A 136 10.51 -14.53 13.15
N ASP A 137 9.52 -15.31 13.60
CA ASP A 137 9.59 -15.97 14.91
C ASP A 137 10.71 -17.04 14.94
N PRO A 138 11.67 -16.97 15.87
CA PRO A 138 12.75 -17.94 15.95
C PRO A 138 12.35 -19.30 16.56
N ARG A 139 11.14 -19.46 17.11
CA ARG A 139 10.82 -20.57 18.03
C ARG A 139 10.27 -21.82 17.35
N ASP A 140 9.39 -21.67 16.35
CA ASP A 140 8.54 -22.80 15.92
C ASP A 140 8.48 -23.05 14.41
N GLY A 141 9.31 -22.35 13.61
CA GLY A 141 9.39 -22.56 12.16
C GLY A 141 8.11 -22.20 11.39
N VAL A 142 7.16 -21.53 12.05
CA VAL A 142 5.96 -20.99 11.41
C VAL A 142 6.28 -19.61 10.84
N GLU A 143 6.02 -19.44 9.56
CA GLU A 143 6.38 -18.25 8.79
C GLU A 143 5.44 -17.08 9.15
N GLY A 144 6.03 -15.93 9.49
CA GLY A 144 5.38 -14.69 9.93
C GLY A 144 6.36 -13.77 10.67
N SER A 145 6.24 -12.45 10.49
CA SER A 145 7.12 -11.40 11.03
C SER A 145 6.80 -11.05 12.48
N LEU A 146 6.81 -12.04 13.39
CA LEU A 146 6.40 -11.84 14.79
C LEU A 146 7.42 -11.05 15.62
N GLU A 147 8.71 -11.14 15.31
CA GLU A 147 9.70 -10.28 15.97
C GLU A 147 9.57 -8.83 15.49
N LEU A 148 9.18 -8.60 14.22
CA LEU A 148 8.80 -7.26 13.76
C LEU A 148 7.55 -6.77 14.50
N ARG A 149 6.51 -7.61 14.64
CA ARG A 149 5.29 -7.25 15.39
C ARG A 149 5.65 -6.77 16.79
N ARG A 150 6.52 -7.48 17.51
CA ARG A 150 6.99 -7.07 18.84
C ARG A 150 7.68 -5.71 18.85
N LYS A 151 8.60 -5.49 17.89
CA LYS A 151 9.29 -4.20 17.75
C LYS A 151 8.30 -3.07 17.43
N MET A 152 7.32 -3.34 16.57
CA MET A 152 6.29 -2.37 16.18
C MET A 152 5.31 -2.06 17.32
N THR A 153 4.80 -3.07 18.04
CA THR A 153 3.99 -2.86 19.25
C THR A 153 4.72 -1.99 20.27
N ALA A 154 6.03 -2.20 20.45
CA ALA A 154 6.83 -1.39 21.36
C ALA A 154 6.99 0.07 20.89
N ALA A 155 7.06 0.31 19.58
CA ALA A 155 7.16 1.65 19.00
C ALA A 155 5.80 2.39 18.98
N VAL A 156 4.73 1.69 18.62
CA VAL A 156 3.37 2.25 18.57
C VAL A 156 2.84 2.55 19.96
N GLY A 157 3.07 1.66 20.92
CA GLY A 157 2.67 1.79 22.33
C GLY A 157 1.31 1.18 22.68
N ASP A 158 0.57 0.66 21.69
CA ASP A 158 -0.75 0.05 21.84
C ASP A 158 -0.77 -1.39 21.28
N PRO A 159 -1.68 -2.25 21.80
CA PRO A 159 -1.76 -3.65 21.39
C PRO A 159 -2.35 -3.84 19.98
N TYR A 160 -3.24 -2.93 19.55
CA TYR A 160 -3.83 -2.94 18.22
C TYR A 160 -3.30 -1.77 17.39
N TYR A 161 -2.91 -2.11 16.17
CA TYR A 161 -2.61 -1.14 15.13
C TYR A 161 -2.82 -1.77 13.75
N LYS A 162 -3.08 -0.93 12.76
CA LYS A 162 -3.08 -1.32 11.34
C LYS A 162 -1.99 -0.55 10.62
N ILE A 163 -1.12 -1.27 9.92
CA ILE A 163 -0.15 -0.71 8.99
C ILE A 163 -0.83 -0.52 7.65
N GLU A 164 -0.76 0.71 7.13
CA GLU A 164 -1.06 1.05 5.74
C GLU A 164 -0.05 2.10 5.31
N GLY A 165 0.54 1.93 4.13
CA GLY A 165 1.68 2.72 3.70
C GLY A 165 3.03 2.12 4.02
N LEU A 166 3.86 2.01 2.99
CA LEU A 166 5.23 1.51 3.07
C LEU A 166 6.12 2.27 2.09
N ALA A 167 7.21 2.86 2.57
CA ALA A 167 8.20 3.46 1.67
C ALA A 167 9.63 3.26 2.20
N ALA A 168 10.59 3.08 1.30
CA ALA A 168 12.01 3.19 1.65
C ALA A 168 12.57 4.51 1.12
N ILE A 169 13.07 5.36 2.01
CA ILE A 169 13.66 6.65 1.66
C ILE A 169 15.18 6.66 1.89
N PRO A 170 15.93 7.50 1.15
CA PRO A 170 17.37 7.66 1.38
C PRO A 170 17.70 8.06 2.81
N SER A 171 18.82 7.56 3.32
CA SER A 171 19.39 7.96 4.60
C SER A 171 20.91 7.88 4.56
N ASP A 172 21.57 8.63 5.43
CA ASP A 172 23.02 8.58 5.65
C ASP A 172 23.46 7.32 6.41
N LYS A 173 22.52 6.47 6.84
CA LYS A 173 22.76 5.20 7.54
C LYS A 173 22.14 4.02 6.79
N GLY A 174 22.87 2.91 6.74
CA GLY A 174 22.40 1.67 6.14
C GLY A 174 22.12 1.83 4.64
N ASP A 175 21.16 1.06 4.14
CA ASP A 175 20.66 1.13 2.76
C ASP A 175 19.45 2.09 2.63
N GLY A 176 18.92 2.59 3.75
CA GLY A 176 17.83 3.55 3.80
C GLY A 176 17.10 3.57 5.13
N LEU A 177 16.04 4.37 5.18
CA LEU A 177 15.04 4.41 6.25
C LEU A 177 13.75 3.80 5.70
N LEU A 178 13.27 2.72 6.32
CA LEU A 178 12.00 2.11 5.97
C LEU A 178 10.91 2.77 6.83
N LEU A 179 9.86 3.22 6.17
CA LEU A 179 8.71 3.94 6.73
C LEU A 179 7.50 3.04 6.72
N PHE A 180 6.77 3.00 7.83
CA PHE A 180 5.49 2.32 8.01
C PHE A 180 4.46 3.36 8.40
N GLY A 181 3.43 3.50 7.57
CA GLY A 181 2.27 4.29 7.94
C GLY A 181 1.40 3.52 8.93
N ILE A 182 0.94 4.21 9.98
CA ILE A 182 0.00 3.68 10.96
C ILE A 182 -1.34 4.36 10.69
N ARG A 183 -2.31 3.58 10.21
CA ARG A 183 -3.67 4.04 9.95
C ARG A 183 -4.55 3.96 11.17
N GLU A 184 -4.44 2.89 11.93
CA GLU A 184 -5.31 2.64 13.08
C GLU A 184 -4.44 2.34 14.29
N GLN A 185 -4.90 2.77 15.46
CA GLN A 185 -4.25 2.48 16.73
C GLN A 185 -5.26 2.46 17.87
N GLY A 186 -5.16 1.45 18.75
CA GLY A 186 -6.01 1.36 19.93
C GLY A 186 -5.91 0.04 20.68
N ARG A 187 -7.01 -0.37 21.32
CA ARG A 187 -7.04 -1.57 22.17
C ARG A 187 -7.42 -2.82 21.39
N ALA A 188 -8.23 -2.66 20.34
CA ALA A 188 -8.74 -3.75 19.49
C ALA A 188 -9.22 -3.19 18.14
N HIS A 189 -9.52 -4.09 17.19
CA HIS A 189 -10.03 -3.76 15.85
C HIS A 189 -11.38 -3.04 15.81
N ASP A 190 -12.10 -2.97 16.93
CA ASP A 190 -13.36 -2.27 17.12
C ASP A 190 -13.27 -1.15 18.17
N ASP A 191 -12.06 -0.90 18.70
CA ASP A 191 -11.72 0.13 19.69
C ASP A 191 -10.39 0.78 19.30
N PHE A 192 -10.43 1.57 18.23
CA PHE A 192 -9.28 2.28 17.67
C PHE A 192 -9.63 3.72 17.29
N THR A 193 -8.58 4.49 16.99
CA THR A 193 -8.67 5.81 16.38
C THR A 193 -7.86 5.84 15.09
N TYR A 194 -8.34 6.59 14.10
CA TYR A 194 -7.58 6.81 12.87
C TYR A 194 -6.35 7.67 13.16
N GLN A 195 -5.24 7.27 12.56
CA GLN A 195 -3.90 7.80 12.75
C GLN A 195 -3.32 8.25 11.41
N ARG A 196 -2.40 9.19 11.49
CA ARG A 196 -1.58 9.71 10.38
C ARG A 196 -0.12 9.75 10.84
N ARG A 197 0.30 8.69 11.53
CA ARG A 197 1.63 8.55 12.12
C ARG A 197 2.49 7.70 11.19
N VAL A 198 3.78 8.00 11.17
CA VAL A 198 4.79 7.22 10.45
C VAL A 198 5.83 6.75 11.45
N ILE A 199 5.99 5.44 11.53
CA ILE A 199 7.05 4.77 12.29
C ILE A 199 8.16 4.41 11.31
N GLY A 200 9.42 4.55 11.71
CA GLY A 200 10.55 4.19 10.86
C GLY A 200 11.72 3.59 11.61
N ALA A 201 12.53 2.84 10.86
CA ALA A 201 13.84 2.36 11.29
C ALA A 201 14.79 2.24 10.11
N HIS A 202 16.08 2.48 10.35
CA HIS A 202 17.10 2.27 9.35
C HIS A 202 17.28 0.78 9.11
N PHE A 203 17.57 0.42 7.86
CA PHE A 203 17.75 -0.98 7.48
C PHE A 203 18.98 -1.17 6.60
N ILE A 204 19.43 -2.43 6.52
CA ILE A 204 20.33 -2.92 5.47
C ILE A 204 19.71 -4.15 4.82
N VAL A 205 20.10 -4.44 3.59
CA VAL A 205 19.87 -5.75 2.97
C VAL A 205 21.15 -6.57 3.06
N ASN A 206 21.09 -7.69 3.78
CA ASN A 206 22.25 -8.53 4.05
C ASN A 206 22.64 -9.40 2.85
N ASP A 207 23.76 -10.13 2.96
CA ASP A 207 24.28 -11.02 1.92
C ASP A 207 23.34 -12.19 1.56
N SER A 208 22.33 -12.47 2.40
CA SER A 208 21.30 -13.48 2.16
C SER A 208 20.00 -12.89 1.58
N HIS A 209 20.06 -11.66 1.06
CA HIS A 209 18.92 -10.95 0.47
C HIS A 209 17.78 -10.66 1.45
N ASN A 210 18.03 -10.69 2.77
CA ASN A 210 17.05 -10.35 3.79
C ASN A 210 17.26 -8.92 4.32
N LEU A 211 16.18 -8.30 4.80
CA LEU A 211 16.20 -6.99 5.42
C LEU A 211 16.50 -7.13 6.91
N GLU A 212 17.39 -6.30 7.43
CA GLU A 212 17.72 -6.22 8.85
C GLU A 212 17.63 -4.76 9.33
N PHE A 213 16.86 -4.53 10.39
CA PHE A 213 16.83 -3.23 11.05
C PHE A 213 18.09 -3.03 11.88
N ILE A 214 18.76 -1.89 11.69
CA ILE A 214 20.02 -1.56 12.36
C ILE A 214 19.85 -0.57 13.53
N ASP A 215 18.63 -0.08 13.74
CA ASP A 215 18.20 0.63 14.93
C ASP A 215 16.73 0.32 15.28
N ALA A 216 16.24 0.93 16.36
CA ALA A 216 14.88 0.69 16.86
C ALA A 216 13.84 1.45 16.04
N LEU A 217 12.68 0.83 15.84
CA LEU A 217 11.48 1.49 15.33
C LEU A 217 11.07 2.64 16.27
N HIS A 218 10.78 3.80 15.70
CA HIS A 218 10.36 4.99 16.42
C HIS A 218 9.51 5.89 15.52
N ASP A 219 8.76 6.82 16.12
CA ASP A 219 8.09 7.89 15.37
C ASP A 219 9.10 8.71 14.59
N VAL A 220 8.85 8.84 13.29
CA VAL A 220 9.66 9.69 12.41
C VAL A 220 8.86 10.85 11.84
N TYR A 221 7.53 10.73 11.77
CA TYR A 221 6.67 11.78 11.23
C TYR A 221 5.19 11.60 11.66
N SER A 222 4.44 12.69 11.63
CA SER A 222 2.97 12.70 11.73
C SER A 222 2.42 13.99 11.15
N PHE A 223 1.22 13.97 10.59
CA PHE A 223 0.55 15.18 10.10
C PHE A 223 -0.96 15.10 10.31
N ASP A 224 -1.66 16.24 10.29
CA ASP A 224 -3.12 16.28 10.40
C ASP A 224 -3.76 16.89 9.15
N PRO A 225 -4.36 16.08 8.25
CA PRO A 225 -5.02 16.61 7.06
C PRO A 225 -6.34 17.32 7.36
N CYS A 226 -6.96 17.09 8.54
CA CYS A 226 -8.35 17.48 8.80
C CYS A 226 -8.55 19.00 8.95
N ASP A 227 -7.49 19.74 9.27
CA ASP A 227 -7.54 21.20 9.41
C ASP A 227 -7.33 21.93 8.06
N HIS A 228 -7.02 21.21 6.98
CA HIS A 228 -6.79 21.82 5.67
C HIS A 228 -8.11 22.17 4.98
N GLU A 229 -8.26 23.40 4.48
CA GLU A 229 -9.53 23.90 3.90
C GLU A 229 -10.03 23.11 2.68
N GLY A 230 -9.11 22.44 1.98
CA GLY A 230 -9.40 21.58 0.82
C GLY A 230 -9.81 20.14 1.16
N VAL A 231 -9.78 19.74 2.44
CA VAL A 231 -10.17 18.39 2.89
C VAL A 231 -11.58 18.44 3.43
N ARG A 232 -12.47 17.62 2.87
CA ARG A 232 -13.90 17.63 3.20
C ARG A 232 -14.29 16.56 4.22
N TYR A 233 -13.53 15.47 4.28
CA TYR A 233 -13.84 14.29 5.09
C TYR A 233 -12.64 13.90 5.94
N GLU A 234 -12.91 13.37 7.13
CA GLU A 234 -11.87 12.76 7.96
C GLU A 234 -11.24 11.59 7.20
N CYS A 235 -9.92 11.65 7.01
CA CYS A 235 -9.18 10.66 6.26
C CYS A 235 -7.98 10.16 7.08
N ALA A 236 -7.50 8.98 6.71
CA ALA A 236 -6.34 8.34 7.33
C ALA A 236 -5.32 7.96 6.27
N LEU A 237 -4.09 7.67 6.70
CA LEU A 237 -3.01 7.29 5.79
C LEU A 237 -3.29 5.92 5.16
N SER A 238 -3.07 5.83 3.85
CA SER A 238 -3.35 4.67 3.01
C SER A 238 -2.10 4.16 2.29
N SER A 239 -1.30 5.08 1.74
CA SER A 239 0.01 4.73 1.17
C SER A 239 1.03 5.83 1.38
N ILE A 240 2.32 5.44 1.37
CA ILE A 240 3.46 6.33 1.34
C ILE A 240 4.29 5.90 0.13
N GLU A 241 4.63 6.81 -0.77
CA GLU A 241 5.49 6.49 -1.92
C GLU A 241 6.65 7.47 -2.03
N TYR A 242 7.84 6.94 -2.25
CA TYR A 242 9.04 7.77 -2.45
C TYR A 242 9.26 8.05 -3.94
N ASP A 243 9.38 9.33 -4.29
CA ASP A 243 9.76 9.76 -5.63
C ASP A 243 11.27 10.03 -5.73
N PRO A 244 12.05 9.08 -6.28
CA PRO A 244 13.49 9.25 -6.45
C PRO A 244 13.87 10.29 -7.50
N TYR A 245 12.95 10.68 -8.39
CA TYR A 245 13.23 11.65 -9.45
C TYR A 245 13.26 13.08 -8.94
N HIS A 246 12.49 13.37 -7.89
CA HIS A 246 12.35 14.71 -7.33
C HIS A 246 12.73 14.81 -5.85
N GLY A 247 13.08 13.69 -5.19
CA GLY A 247 13.43 13.68 -3.77
C GLY A 247 12.25 14.08 -2.89
N GLN A 248 11.06 13.58 -3.24
CA GLN A 248 9.79 13.89 -2.59
C GLN A 248 9.13 12.62 -2.06
N ILE A 249 8.28 12.79 -1.06
CA ILE A 249 7.40 11.73 -0.56
C ILE A 249 5.98 12.14 -0.91
N TYR A 250 5.24 11.20 -1.48
CA TYR A 250 3.80 11.29 -1.61
C TYR A 250 3.13 10.55 -0.45
N LEU A 251 2.08 11.15 0.10
CA LEU A 251 1.23 10.52 1.11
C LEU A 251 -0.15 10.43 0.50
N LEU A 252 -0.68 9.22 0.40
CA LEU A 252 -2.04 8.97 -0.04
C LEU A 252 -2.91 8.76 1.21
N THR A 253 -4.02 9.49 1.31
CA THR A 253 -4.98 9.32 2.40
C THR A 253 -6.35 8.93 1.84
N SER A 254 -7.03 7.97 2.45
CA SER A 254 -8.38 7.56 2.06
C SER A 254 -9.40 7.79 3.17
N PHE A 255 -10.68 7.83 2.80
CA PHE A 255 -11.79 7.93 3.72
C PHE A 255 -12.96 7.05 3.28
N GLU A 256 -13.75 6.64 4.26
CA GLU A 256 -15.03 5.97 4.12
C GLU A 256 -15.95 6.56 5.20
N THR A 257 -17.00 7.25 4.78
CA THR A 257 -17.95 7.91 5.69
C THR A 257 -19.38 7.70 5.20
N GLU A 258 -20.36 7.86 6.08
CA GLU A 258 -21.77 7.84 5.71
C GLU A 258 -22.32 9.28 5.72
N ILE A 259 -22.98 9.69 4.64
CA ILE A 259 -23.66 10.99 4.52
C ILE A 259 -25.10 10.74 4.09
N ASP A 260 -26.06 11.17 4.90
CA ASP A 260 -27.50 10.99 4.65
C ASP A 260 -27.90 9.52 4.37
N GLY A 261 -27.16 8.56 4.93
CA GLY A 261 -27.38 7.12 4.74
C GLY A 261 -26.72 6.53 3.50
N GLU A 262 -25.92 7.31 2.76
CA GLU A 262 -25.13 6.85 1.61
C GLU A 262 -23.65 6.76 1.98
N GLU A 263 -23.03 5.67 1.59
CA GLU A 263 -21.59 5.46 1.73
C GLU A 263 -20.85 6.39 0.76
N VAL A 264 -19.92 7.17 1.29
CA VAL A 264 -19.05 8.09 0.54
C VAL A 264 -17.62 7.68 0.79
N ILE A 265 -16.96 7.29 -0.29
CA ILE A 265 -15.55 6.89 -0.29
C ILE A 265 -14.73 7.86 -1.14
N GLY A 266 -13.42 7.84 -0.93
CA GLY A 266 -12.51 8.62 -1.75
C GLY A 266 -11.12 8.70 -1.15
N GLY A 267 -10.35 9.69 -1.60
CA GLY A 267 -9.04 9.97 -1.03
C GLY A 267 -8.45 11.30 -1.50
N TYR A 268 -7.30 11.63 -0.93
CA TYR A 268 -6.52 12.83 -1.21
C TYR A 268 -5.05 12.45 -1.39
N LEU A 269 -4.36 13.20 -2.26
CA LEU A 269 -2.92 13.05 -2.46
C LEU A 269 -2.18 14.26 -1.87
N TRP A 270 -1.13 13.99 -1.12
CA TRP A 270 -0.27 14.99 -0.52
C TRP A 270 1.17 14.79 -0.97
N VAL A 271 1.97 15.86 -0.93
CA VAL A 271 3.38 15.82 -1.33
C VAL A 271 4.23 16.67 -0.41
N MET A 272 5.42 16.20 -0.11
CA MET A 272 6.44 16.97 0.62
C MET A 272 7.85 16.62 0.17
N SER A 273 8.81 17.51 0.37
CA SER A 273 10.21 17.19 0.14
C SER A 273 10.77 16.31 1.26
N LEU A 274 11.83 15.54 0.98
CA LEU A 274 12.56 14.82 2.03
C LEU A 274 13.10 15.76 3.12
N GLU A 275 13.52 16.98 2.75
CA GLU A 275 13.96 17.99 3.72
C GLU A 275 12.82 18.39 4.66
N ASP A 276 11.64 18.65 4.12
CA ASP A 276 10.46 19.01 4.92
C ASP A 276 9.99 17.86 5.80
N PHE A 277 10.08 16.61 5.31
CA PHE A 277 9.78 15.41 6.09
C PHE A 277 10.70 15.31 7.32
N HIS A 278 12.01 15.43 7.11
CA HIS A 278 12.97 15.42 8.22
C HIS A 278 12.84 16.62 9.15
N ALA A 279 12.33 17.76 8.64
CA ALA A 279 12.05 18.94 9.43
C ALA A 279 10.69 18.91 10.15
N GLY A 280 9.87 17.88 9.93
CA GLY A 280 8.54 17.75 10.52
C GLY A 280 7.56 18.84 10.09
N LYS A 281 7.68 19.33 8.84
CA LYS A 281 6.73 20.33 8.29
C LYS A 281 5.52 19.63 7.69
N GLU A 282 4.41 20.36 7.61
CA GLU A 282 3.18 19.87 6.96
C GLU A 282 3.39 19.58 5.47
N PRO A 283 2.74 18.52 4.93
CA PRO A 283 2.75 18.25 3.52
C PRO A 283 1.79 19.19 2.78
N THR A 284 1.97 19.33 1.47
CA THR A 284 1.09 20.15 0.64
C THR A 284 0.05 19.28 -0.05
N LEU A 285 -1.22 19.67 0.02
CA LEU A 285 -2.30 19.02 -0.73
C LEU A 285 -2.08 19.20 -2.23
N VAL A 286 -2.19 18.11 -2.98
CA VAL A 286 -2.07 18.13 -4.45
C VAL A 286 -3.38 18.64 -5.05
N THR A 287 -3.27 19.51 -6.05
CA THR A 287 -4.39 20.10 -6.78
C THR A 287 -4.45 19.61 -8.23
N LEU A 288 -5.61 19.78 -8.86
CA LEU A 288 -5.74 19.76 -10.31
C LEU A 288 -5.13 21.04 -10.94
N GLU A 289 -4.95 21.05 -12.26
CA GLU A 289 -4.41 22.20 -13.02
C GLU A 289 -5.22 23.50 -12.84
N ASP A 290 -6.49 23.41 -12.46
CA ASP A 290 -7.35 24.56 -12.17
C ASP A 290 -7.24 25.09 -10.73
N GLY A 291 -6.40 24.45 -9.91
CA GLY A 291 -6.15 24.81 -8.51
C GLY A 291 -7.13 24.18 -7.50
N THR A 292 -8.09 23.36 -7.95
CA THR A 292 -8.97 22.63 -7.03
C THR A 292 -8.24 21.44 -6.38
N PRO A 293 -8.53 21.08 -5.12
CA PRO A 293 -7.97 19.88 -4.50
C PRO A 293 -8.24 18.63 -5.34
N LEU A 294 -7.22 17.76 -5.47
CA LEU A 294 -7.43 16.42 -6.02
C LEU A 294 -8.13 15.54 -4.97
N GLU A 295 -9.44 15.38 -5.12
CA GLU A 295 -10.26 14.39 -4.41
C GLU A 295 -10.54 13.22 -5.36
N PHE A 296 -10.12 12.02 -4.99
CA PHE A 296 -10.43 10.81 -5.76
C PHE A 296 -11.87 10.37 -5.48
N GLU A 297 -12.61 9.98 -6.53
CA GLU A 297 -13.97 9.44 -6.41
C GLU A 297 -14.03 8.04 -5.77
N HIS A 298 -12.89 7.36 -5.75
CA HIS A 298 -12.72 5.98 -5.31
C HIS A 298 -11.72 5.93 -4.16
N LYS A 299 -11.81 4.92 -3.30
CA LYS A 299 -10.96 4.76 -2.11
C LYS A 299 -9.53 4.46 -2.55
N ALA A 300 -8.69 5.48 -2.54
CA ALA A 300 -7.33 5.45 -3.07
C ALA A 300 -6.39 4.81 -2.05
N GLU A 301 -5.85 3.63 -2.36
CA GLU A 301 -5.00 2.87 -1.44
C GLU A 301 -3.58 2.69 -1.97
N GLY A 302 -3.40 2.20 -3.20
CA GLY A 302 -2.06 1.98 -3.76
C GLY A 302 -1.53 3.18 -4.55
N LEU A 303 -0.26 3.55 -4.35
CA LEU A 303 0.44 4.58 -5.13
C LEU A 303 1.80 4.12 -5.64
N ALA A 304 2.11 4.37 -6.92
CA ALA A 304 3.45 4.13 -7.48
C ALA A 304 3.94 5.29 -8.34
N VAL A 305 5.21 5.66 -8.19
CA VAL A 305 5.90 6.57 -9.11
C VAL A 305 6.31 5.81 -10.37
N LEU A 306 5.77 6.22 -11.52
CA LEU A 306 6.04 5.55 -12.78
C LEU A 306 7.32 6.07 -13.45
N ASP A 307 7.46 7.39 -13.45
CA ASP A 307 8.61 8.12 -13.99
C ASP A 307 8.59 9.57 -13.48
N ARG A 308 9.40 10.43 -14.12
CA ARG A 308 9.52 11.86 -13.78
C ARG A 308 8.22 12.66 -13.92
N GLU A 309 7.23 12.16 -14.64
CA GLU A 309 6.06 12.92 -15.04
C GLU A 309 4.76 12.21 -14.66
N ARG A 310 4.81 10.98 -14.13
CA ARG A 310 3.61 10.16 -13.98
C ARG A 310 3.57 9.39 -12.66
N LEU A 311 2.37 9.33 -12.08
CA LEU A 311 2.02 8.49 -10.94
C LEU A 311 0.91 7.52 -11.35
N PHE A 312 0.87 6.37 -10.70
CA PHE A 312 -0.20 5.38 -10.81
C PHE A 312 -0.90 5.23 -9.45
N VAL A 313 -2.23 5.28 -9.46
CA VAL A 313 -3.08 5.11 -8.28
C VAL A 313 -3.98 3.89 -8.49
N ALA A 314 -3.99 2.98 -7.52
CA ALA A 314 -4.92 1.86 -7.44
C ALA A 314 -5.99 2.13 -6.38
N TYR A 315 -7.18 1.58 -6.59
CA TYR A 315 -8.31 1.76 -5.68
C TYR A 315 -8.75 0.44 -5.05
N ASP A 316 -8.97 0.48 -3.74
CA ASP A 316 -9.61 -0.57 -2.98
C ASP A 316 -10.97 -0.06 -2.49
N ASN A 317 -11.98 -0.25 -3.32
CA ASN A 317 -13.34 0.20 -3.01
C ASN A 317 -14.08 -0.77 -2.08
N ASP A 318 -13.40 -1.73 -1.47
CA ASP A 318 -14.04 -2.82 -0.72
C ASP A 318 -15.18 -3.44 -1.56
N ARG A 319 -16.41 -3.33 -1.06
CA ARG A 319 -17.63 -3.88 -1.68
C ARG A 319 -18.34 -2.89 -2.59
N ASN A 320 -17.87 -1.65 -2.69
CA ASN A 320 -18.41 -0.67 -3.62
C ASN A 320 -17.95 -1.01 -5.05
N HIS A 321 -18.93 -1.32 -5.90
CA HIS A 321 -18.71 -1.71 -7.29
C HIS A 321 -18.91 -0.57 -8.27
N GLN A 322 -19.28 0.63 -7.82
CA GLN A 322 -19.53 1.77 -8.71
C GLN A 322 -18.27 2.15 -9.49
N LEU A 323 -18.44 2.49 -10.76
CA LEU A 323 -17.34 2.90 -11.64
C LEU A 323 -17.13 4.42 -11.67
N GLY A 324 -18.17 5.21 -11.38
CA GLY A 324 -18.08 6.67 -11.38
C GLY A 324 -17.56 7.22 -12.71
N SER A 325 -16.61 8.15 -12.67
CA SER A 325 -16.02 8.76 -13.87
C SER A 325 -15.11 7.83 -14.67
N VAL A 326 -14.81 6.62 -14.18
CA VAL A 326 -13.80 5.74 -14.76
C VAL A 326 -14.28 5.05 -16.04
N ASP A 327 -15.58 4.74 -16.15
CA ASP A 327 -16.16 3.94 -17.23
C ASP A 327 -17.66 4.30 -17.39
N ASP A 328 -18.22 4.12 -18.59
CA ASP A 328 -19.63 4.37 -18.88
C ASP A 328 -20.57 3.31 -18.27
N ARG A 329 -20.04 2.15 -17.86
CA ARG A 329 -20.78 1.13 -17.11
C ARG A 329 -21.07 1.63 -15.69
N ASP A 330 -22.21 1.22 -15.13
CA ASP A 330 -22.56 1.60 -13.74
C ASP A 330 -21.66 0.88 -12.71
N GLU A 331 -21.38 -0.41 -12.94
CA GLU A 331 -20.69 -1.28 -12.00
C GLU A 331 -19.56 -2.09 -12.64
N ARG A 332 -18.46 -2.25 -11.89
CA ARG A 332 -17.36 -3.16 -12.21
C ARG A 332 -17.74 -4.61 -11.89
N HIS A 333 -17.11 -5.55 -12.57
CA HIS A 333 -17.08 -6.94 -12.14
C HIS A 333 -16.16 -7.10 -10.92
N SER A 334 -16.46 -8.04 -10.02
CA SER A 334 -15.63 -8.34 -8.84
C SER A 334 -14.19 -8.74 -9.17
N CYS A 335 -13.90 -9.10 -10.43
CA CYS A 335 -12.55 -9.39 -10.91
C CYS A 335 -11.79 -8.17 -11.45
N GLU A 336 -12.43 -6.99 -11.51
CA GLU A 336 -11.86 -5.77 -12.05
C GLU A 336 -11.41 -4.83 -10.93
N ALA A 337 -10.16 -4.37 -10.97
CA ALA A 337 -9.66 -3.29 -10.11
C ALA A 337 -9.63 -1.97 -10.87
N LEU A 338 -9.95 -0.86 -10.21
CA LEU A 338 -9.90 0.47 -10.83
C LEU A 338 -8.50 1.07 -10.70
N TYR A 339 -8.13 1.95 -11.63
CA TYR A 339 -6.89 2.73 -11.51
C TYR A 339 -7.00 4.12 -12.12
N THR A 340 -6.03 4.97 -11.79
CA THR A 340 -5.81 6.29 -12.41
C THR A 340 -4.33 6.53 -12.64
N ILE A 341 -3.97 7.07 -13.80
CA ILE A 341 -2.63 7.58 -14.09
C ILE A 341 -2.70 9.10 -14.05
N LEU A 342 -1.91 9.70 -13.17
CA LEU A 342 -1.76 11.14 -13.04
C LEU A 342 -0.54 11.61 -13.81
N GLY A 343 -0.63 12.82 -14.38
CA GLY A 343 0.48 13.56 -14.96
C GLY A 343 0.87 14.70 -14.04
N LEU A 344 2.15 14.78 -13.69
CA LEU A 344 2.73 15.85 -12.88
C LEU A 344 2.88 17.12 -13.73
N ALA A 345 2.46 18.26 -13.19
CA ALA A 345 2.50 19.57 -13.86
C ALA A 345 3.50 20.54 -13.23
#